data_AF-A0AAQ4EYB8-F1
#
_entry.id   AF-A0AAQ4EYB8-F1
#
_cell.length_a   1.000
_cell.length_b   1.000
_cell.length_c   1.000
_cell.angle_alpha   90.00
_cell.angle_beta   90.00
_cell.angle_gamma   90.00
#
_symmetry.space_group_name_H-M   'P 1'
#
loop_
_entity.id
_entity.type
_entity.pdbx_description
1 polymer ?
#
loop_
_entity_poly.entity_id
_entity_poly.type
_entity_poly.pdbx_seq_one_letter_code
_entity_poly.pdbx_strand_id
1 'polypeptide(L)'
;MLGKLGINSRSVYEEDFEQPYLAESAKFYALESQKQLVEMSAIDYIDMAEQHFNEESQRERLYLDPGTERLIQQAVYQELVASHVNAIVAKEDSGVMAFLKNQRVEDLTRIFRLLSRAENGRKAVAER
;
A
#
# COMPACT_ATOMS: atom_id res chain seq x y z
N MET A 1 -5.99 9.58 -27.25
CA MET A 1 -5.53 9.73 -25.85
C MET A 1 -6.58 10.52 -25.10
N LEU A 2 -7.22 9.94 -24.08
CA LEU A 2 -8.25 10.60 -23.26
C LEU A 2 -7.75 11.90 -22.62
N GLY A 3 -6.49 11.94 -22.17
CA GLY A 3 -5.86 13.15 -21.62
C GLY A 3 -5.70 14.33 -22.58
N LYS A 4 -6.04 14.18 -23.87
CA LYS A 4 -6.03 15.25 -24.88
C LYS A 4 -7.43 15.66 -25.37
N LEU A 5 -8.49 15.00 -24.87
CA LEU A 5 -9.87 15.26 -25.29
C LEU A 5 -10.56 16.35 -24.48
N GLY A 6 -10.09 16.62 -23.26
CA GLY A 6 -10.49 17.83 -22.55
C GLY A 6 -9.83 19.04 -23.20
N ILE A 7 -10.63 20.01 -23.67
CA ILE A 7 -10.13 21.29 -24.17
C ILE A 7 -9.36 21.95 -23.01
N ASN A 8 -8.02 21.86 -23.05
CA ASN A 8 -7.09 22.38 -22.05
C ASN A 8 -7.28 21.89 -20.60
N SER A 9 -7.91 20.72 -20.36
CA SER A 9 -8.08 20.17 -19.00
C SER A 9 -8.02 18.63 -18.96
N ARG A 10 -7.67 18.06 -17.80
CA ARG A 10 -7.67 16.60 -17.54
C ARG A 10 -9.06 16.05 -17.17
N SER A 11 -10.09 16.90 -17.08
CA SER A 11 -11.44 16.55 -16.59
C SER A 11 -12.01 15.25 -17.16
N VAL A 12 -12.01 15.10 -18.50
CA VAL A 12 -12.51 13.87 -19.15
C VAL A 12 -11.68 12.63 -18.77
N TYR A 13 -10.36 12.77 -18.62
CA TYR A 13 -9.52 11.66 -18.15
C TYR A 13 -9.79 11.34 -16.67
N GLU A 14 -9.93 12.36 -15.84
CA GLU A 14 -10.16 12.21 -14.40
C GLU A 14 -11.51 11.54 -14.12
N GLU A 15 -12.58 12.02 -14.76
CA GLU A 15 -13.95 11.55 -14.56
C GLU A 15 -14.21 10.18 -15.19
N ASP A 16 -13.81 9.98 -16.45
CA ASP A 16 -14.16 8.75 -17.18
C ASP A 16 -13.18 7.61 -16.93
N PHE A 17 -11.97 7.90 -16.43
CA PHE A 17 -10.93 6.88 -16.25
C PHE A 17 -10.26 6.91 -14.87
N GLU A 18 -9.63 8.01 -14.46
CA GLU A 18 -8.77 8.05 -13.26
C GLU A 18 -9.55 7.70 -11.99
N GLN A 19 -10.72 8.31 -11.78
CA GLN A 19 -11.55 8.05 -10.61
C GLN A 19 -12.11 6.62 -10.57
N PRO A 20 -12.74 6.09 -11.65
CA PRO A 20 -13.14 4.68 -11.68
C PRO A 20 -11.97 3.71 -11.47
N TYR A 21 -10.82 3.98 -12.09
CA TYR A 21 -9.60 3.19 -11.93
C TYR A 21 -9.17 3.12 -10.47
N LEU A 22 -9.01 4.28 -9.81
CA LEU A 22 -8.60 4.35 -8.42
C LEU A 22 -9.59 3.65 -7.48
N ALA A 23 -10.89 3.79 -7.73
CA ALA A 23 -11.93 3.17 -6.93
C ALA A 23 -11.91 1.64 -7.04
N GLU A 24 -11.75 1.09 -8.25
CA GLU A 24 -11.65 -0.35 -8.45
C GLU A 24 -10.34 -0.92 -7.91
N SER A 25 -9.21 -0.23 -8.10
CA SER A 25 -7.93 -0.64 -7.51
C SER A 25 -7.98 -0.65 -5.98
N ALA A 26 -8.60 0.35 -5.34
CA ALA A 26 -8.77 0.35 -3.89
C ALA A 26 -9.61 -0.86 -3.42
N LYS A 27 -10.73 -1.16 -4.08
CA LYS A 27 -11.55 -2.34 -3.76
C LYS A 27 -10.76 -3.64 -3.92
N PHE A 28 -9.96 -3.75 -4.98
CA PHE A 28 -9.11 -4.91 -5.22
C PHE A 28 -8.13 -5.12 -4.07
N TYR A 29 -7.34 -4.09 -3.72
CA TYR A 29 -6.34 -4.18 -2.66
C TYR A 29 -6.95 -4.34 -1.26
N ALA A 30 -8.15 -3.82 -1.02
CA ALA A 30 -8.88 -4.02 0.24
C ALA A 30 -9.30 -5.49 0.43
N LEU A 31 -9.68 -6.19 -0.65
CA LEU A 31 -10.02 -7.61 -0.60
C LEU A 31 -8.77 -8.49 -0.51
N GLU A 32 -7.74 -8.15 -1.28
CA GLU A 32 -6.48 -8.88 -1.32
C GLU A 32 -5.75 -8.84 0.03
N SER A 33 -5.62 -7.65 0.63
CA SER A 33 -5.00 -7.46 1.95
C SER A 33 -5.66 -8.30 3.03
N GLN A 34 -6.99 -8.29 3.11
CA GLN A 34 -7.74 -9.07 4.10
C GLN A 34 -7.44 -10.56 3.99
N LYS A 35 -7.41 -11.11 2.77
CA LYS A 35 -7.08 -12.52 2.53
C LYS A 35 -5.64 -12.82 2.94
N GLN A 36 -4.69 -12.03 2.44
CA GLN A 36 -3.27 -12.29 2.62
C GLN A 36 -2.80 -12.08 4.06
N LEU A 37 -3.40 -11.15 4.81
CA LEU A 37 -3.10 -10.97 6.23
C LEU A 37 -3.41 -12.19 7.08
N VAL A 38 -4.39 -13.00 6.67
CA VAL A 38 -4.72 -14.27 7.34
C VAL A 38 -3.72 -15.35 6.97
N GLU A 39 -3.31 -15.43 5.71
CA GLU A 39 -2.52 -16.55 5.16
C GLU A 39 -1.01 -16.40 5.34
N MET A 40 -0.48 -15.18 5.24
CA MET A 40 0.96 -14.92 5.14
C MET A 40 1.60 -14.69 6.51
N SER A 41 2.93 -14.69 6.63
CA SER A 41 3.62 -14.09 7.80
C SER A 41 3.67 -12.56 7.66
N ALA A 42 4.05 -11.83 8.73
CA ALA A 42 4.17 -10.37 8.59
C ALA A 42 5.23 -9.98 7.56
N ILE A 43 6.36 -10.69 7.47
CA ILE A 43 7.43 -10.35 6.53
C ILE A 43 7.04 -10.67 5.09
N ASP A 44 6.44 -11.84 4.86
CA ASP A 44 5.98 -12.18 3.51
C ASP A 44 4.93 -11.17 3.04
N TYR A 45 4.06 -10.71 3.95
CA TYR A 45 3.07 -9.68 3.65
C TYR A 45 3.72 -8.32 3.32
N ILE A 46 4.74 -7.91 4.07
CA ILE A 46 5.49 -6.67 3.77
C ILE A 46 6.16 -6.76 2.39
N ASP A 47 6.75 -7.91 2.06
CA ASP A 47 7.46 -8.12 0.80
C ASP A 47 6.50 -8.10 -0.39
N MET A 48 5.32 -8.71 -0.23
CA MET A 48 4.23 -8.63 -1.18
C MET A 48 3.75 -7.19 -1.38
N ALA A 49 3.55 -6.42 -0.30
CA ALA A 49 3.12 -5.02 -0.40
C ALA A 49 4.16 -4.16 -1.14
N GLU A 50 5.45 -4.34 -0.86
CA GLU A 50 6.54 -3.68 -1.60
C GLU A 50 6.56 -4.07 -3.08
N GLN A 51 6.29 -5.33 -3.41
CA GLN A 51 6.18 -5.78 -4.79
C GLN A 51 5.04 -5.07 -5.53
N HIS A 52 3.83 -5.01 -4.95
CA HIS A 52 2.72 -4.31 -5.59
C HIS A 52 2.98 -2.82 -5.78
N PHE A 53 3.63 -2.14 -4.82
CA PHE A 53 4.02 -0.74 -5.02
C PHE A 53 4.93 -0.55 -6.23
N ASN A 54 5.88 -1.47 -6.43
CA ASN A 54 6.79 -1.42 -7.57
C ASN A 54 6.09 -1.73 -8.89
N GLU A 55 5.20 -2.72 -8.91
CA GLU A 55 4.43 -3.12 -10.09
C GLU A 55 3.47 -2.02 -10.54
N GLU A 56 2.73 -1.43 -9.60
CA GLU A 56 1.84 -0.29 -9.88
C GLU A 56 2.66 0.90 -10.39
N SER A 57 3.74 1.29 -9.71
CA SER A 57 4.59 2.42 -10.16
C SER A 57 5.11 2.23 -11.59
N GLN A 58 5.48 1.00 -11.97
CA GLN A 58 5.89 0.69 -13.35
C GLN A 58 4.71 0.76 -14.33
N ARG A 59 3.56 0.19 -13.97
CA ARG A 59 2.34 0.23 -14.79
C ARG A 59 1.90 1.67 -15.06
N GLU A 60 1.87 2.52 -14.04
CA GLU A 60 1.46 3.91 -14.17
C GLU A 60 2.36 4.71 -15.10
N ARG A 61 3.68 4.58 -14.94
CA ARG A 61 4.66 5.29 -15.77
C ARG A 61 4.57 4.95 -17.25
N LEU A 62 4.11 3.74 -17.57
CA LEU A 62 3.99 3.25 -18.94
C LEU A 62 2.65 3.61 -19.58
N TYR A 63 1.57 3.63 -18.81
CA TYR A 63 0.21 3.66 -19.37
C TYR A 63 -0.64 4.86 -18.96
N LEU A 64 -0.34 5.52 -17.85
CA LEU A 64 -1.20 6.53 -17.25
C LEU A 64 -0.59 7.93 -17.35
N ASP A 65 -1.42 8.94 -17.13
CA ASP A 65 -0.94 10.30 -17.02
C ASP A 65 -0.08 10.47 -15.75
N PRO A 66 1.04 11.22 -15.77
CA PRO A 66 1.96 11.32 -14.63
C PRO A 66 1.33 11.81 -13.32
N GLY A 67 0.21 12.53 -13.37
CA GLY A 67 -0.53 12.94 -12.17
C GLY A 67 -1.13 11.77 -11.39
N THR A 68 -1.36 10.64 -12.06
CA THR A 68 -2.07 9.46 -11.52
C THR A 68 -1.20 8.63 -10.58
N GLU A 69 0.11 8.51 -10.86
CA GLU A 69 1.05 7.65 -10.12
C GLU A 69 0.96 7.91 -8.62
N ARG A 70 0.93 9.19 -8.21
CA ARG A 70 0.83 9.53 -6.78
C ARG A 70 -0.48 9.07 -6.15
N LEU A 71 -1.59 9.15 -6.88
CA LEU A 71 -2.93 8.86 -6.35
C LEU A 71 -3.12 7.37 -6.11
N ILE A 72 -2.71 6.55 -7.07
CA ILE A 72 -2.80 5.10 -6.96
C ILE A 72 -1.82 4.54 -5.95
N GLN A 73 -0.58 5.05 -5.89
CA GLN A 73 0.37 4.68 -4.82
C GLN A 73 -0.21 4.97 -3.43
N GLN A 74 -0.93 6.08 -3.27
CA GLN A 74 -1.63 6.40 -2.02
C GLN A 74 -2.79 5.44 -1.74
N ALA A 75 -3.60 5.09 -2.76
CA ALA A 75 -4.70 4.15 -2.61
C ALA A 75 -4.20 2.74 -2.22
N VAL A 76 -3.19 2.22 -2.94
CA VAL A 76 -2.56 0.92 -2.64
C VAL A 76 -1.97 0.94 -1.22
N TYR A 77 -1.31 2.03 -0.84
CA TYR A 77 -0.72 2.16 0.50
C TYR A 77 -1.77 2.17 1.60
N GLN A 78 -2.86 2.89 1.36
CA GLN A 78 -3.98 2.96 2.29
C GLN A 78 -4.54 1.56 2.55
N GLU A 79 -4.84 0.81 1.48
CA GLU A 79 -5.51 -0.48 1.58
C GLU A 79 -4.58 -1.62 2.03
N LEU A 80 -3.32 -1.66 1.57
CA LEU A 80 -2.40 -2.73 1.97
C LEU A 80 -1.77 -2.51 3.35
N VAL A 81 -1.53 -1.25 3.75
CA VAL A 81 -0.69 -0.95 4.93
C VAL A 81 -1.44 -0.14 5.97
N ALA A 82 -1.94 1.05 5.61
CA ALA A 82 -2.46 1.99 6.60
C ALA A 82 -3.72 1.47 7.32
N SER A 83 -4.60 0.76 6.60
CA SER A 83 -5.79 0.11 7.15
C SER A 83 -5.47 -1.07 8.08
N HIS A 84 -4.27 -1.63 8.01
CA HIS A 84 -3.91 -2.90 8.66
C HIS A 84 -2.71 -2.84 9.59
N VAL A 85 -2.21 -1.64 9.91
CA VAL A 85 -1.06 -1.42 10.82
C VAL A 85 -1.16 -2.29 12.07
N ASN A 86 -2.30 -2.26 12.77
CA ASN A 86 -2.49 -3.00 14.01
C ASN A 86 -2.45 -4.52 13.80
N ALA A 87 -2.99 -5.02 12.69
CA ALA A 87 -2.98 -6.44 12.36
C ALA A 87 -1.56 -6.93 12.04
N ILE A 88 -0.79 -6.14 11.28
CA ILE A 88 0.60 -6.43 10.93
C ILE A 88 1.48 -6.50 12.18
N VAL A 89 1.39 -5.50 13.06
CA VAL A 89 2.24 -5.46 14.27
C VAL A 89 1.85 -6.51 15.31
N ALA A 90 0.57 -6.86 15.40
CA ALA A 90 0.03 -7.81 16.38
C ALA A 90 0.04 -9.26 15.90
N LYS A 91 0.56 -9.52 14.70
CA LYS A 91 0.54 -10.85 14.12
C LYS A 91 1.26 -11.87 14.99
N GLU A 92 0.61 -13.01 15.23
CA GLU A 92 1.17 -14.08 16.04
C GLU A 92 2.44 -14.63 15.38
N ASP A 93 3.48 -14.88 16.18
CA ASP A 93 4.80 -15.41 15.80
C ASP A 93 5.62 -14.65 14.74
N SER A 94 5.05 -13.63 14.12
CA SER A 94 5.70 -12.84 13.06
C SER A 94 5.47 -11.33 13.18
N GLY A 95 4.76 -10.85 14.21
CA GLY A 95 4.60 -9.43 14.50
C GLY A 95 5.81 -8.80 15.19
N VAL A 96 5.70 -7.51 15.51
CA VAL A 96 6.79 -6.71 16.12
C VAL A 96 7.29 -7.34 17.43
N MET A 97 6.39 -7.82 18.28
CA MET A 97 6.76 -8.44 19.54
C MET A 97 7.55 -9.75 19.35
N ALA A 98 7.21 -10.52 18.33
CA ALA A 98 7.94 -11.76 18.02
C ALA A 98 9.36 -11.44 17.55
N PHE A 99 9.54 -10.41 16.73
CA PHE A 99 10.86 -9.99 16.26
C PHE A 99 11.72 -9.37 17.35
N LEU A 100 11.12 -8.59 18.26
CA LEU A 100 11.83 -8.07 19.44
C LEU A 100 12.35 -9.19 20.34
N LYS A 101 11.49 -10.18 20.65
CA LYS A 101 11.88 -11.34 21.49
C LYS A 101 13.02 -12.15 20.87
N ASN A 102 12.99 -12.32 19.55
CA ASN A 102 13.97 -13.12 18.82
C ASN A 102 15.15 -12.30 18.25
N GLN A 103 15.27 -11.01 18.62
CA GLN A 103 16.33 -10.11 18.15
C GLN A 103 16.44 -10.03 16.61
N ARG A 104 15.31 -10.13 15.90
CA ARG A 104 15.23 -10.04 14.43
C ARG A 104 15.22 -8.57 13.98
N VAL A 105 16.35 -7.89 14.14
CA VAL A 105 16.50 -6.44 13.92
C VAL A 105 16.25 -6.03 12.46
N GLU A 106 16.67 -6.84 11.50
CA GLU A 106 16.46 -6.57 10.07
C GLU A 106 14.97 -6.56 9.72
N ASP A 107 14.23 -7.54 10.22
CA ASP A 107 12.78 -7.67 10.02
C ASP A 107 12.00 -6.53 10.67
N LEU A 108 12.40 -6.10 11.88
CA LEU A 108 11.88 -4.90 12.53
C LEU A 108 12.12 -3.65 11.69
N THR A 109 13.30 -3.53 11.09
CA THR A 109 13.65 -2.38 10.24
C THR A 109 12.78 -2.34 8.98
N ARG A 110 12.50 -3.50 8.37
CA ARG A 110 11.63 -3.62 7.20
C ARG A 110 10.19 -3.21 7.52
N ILE A 111 9.61 -3.77 8.59
CA ILE A 111 8.26 -3.41 9.05
C ILE A 111 8.19 -1.90 9.37
N PHE A 112 9.16 -1.38 10.13
CA PHE A 112 9.15 0.02 10.51
C PHE A 112 9.24 0.96 9.31
N ARG A 113 10.06 0.63 8.30
CA ARG A 113 10.17 1.42 7.08
C ARG A 113 8.84 1.53 6.32
N LEU A 114 8.08 0.44 6.24
CA LEU A 114 6.79 0.44 5.56
C LEU A 114 5.72 1.19 6.37
N LEU A 115 5.65 0.95 7.68
CA LEU A 115 4.67 1.56 8.56
C LEU A 115 4.93 3.06 8.82
N SER A 116 6.18 3.50 8.83
CA SER A 116 6.54 4.91 9.09
C SER A 116 6.11 5.90 8.00
N ARG A 117 5.70 5.40 6.83
CA ARG A 117 5.05 6.19 5.76
C ARG A 117 3.62 6.60 6.12
N ALA A 118 3.00 5.91 7.08
CA ALA A 118 1.67 6.18 7.62
C ALA A 118 1.79 7.01 8.90
N GLU A 119 0.94 8.04 9.04
CA GLU A 119 0.88 8.85 10.27
C GLU A 119 0.45 8.01 11.48
N ASN A 120 -0.46 7.05 11.27
CA ASN A 120 -0.89 6.06 12.26
C ASN A 120 0.15 4.95 12.50
N GLY A 121 0.98 4.61 11.51
CA GLY A 121 2.04 3.61 11.64
C GLY A 121 3.17 4.03 12.56
N ARG A 122 3.51 5.34 12.58
CA ARG A 122 4.48 5.89 13.54
C ARG A 122 4.01 5.75 14.99
N LYS A 123 2.72 5.98 15.26
CA LYS A 123 2.14 5.87 16.61
C LYS A 123 2.05 4.41 17.08
N ALA A 124 1.58 3.51 16.21
CA ALA A 124 1.40 2.10 16.56
C ALA A 124 2.72 1.38 16.93
N VAL A 125 3.85 1.78 16.35
CA VAL A 125 5.17 1.22 16.73
C VAL A 125 5.73 1.88 17.99
N ALA A 126 5.46 3.17 18.22
CA ALA A 126 5.97 3.91 19.38
C ALA A 126 5.24 3.57 20.69
N GLU A 127 4.00 3.07 20.62
CA GLU A 127 3.14 2.75 21.78
C GLU A 127 3.30 1.29 22.29
N ARG A 128 4.29 0.55 21.78
CA ARG A 128 4.57 -0.85 22.12
C ARG A 128 5.95 -1.01 22.73
#